data_AF-A0A8H8RLE3-F1
#
_entry.id   AF-A0A8H8RLE3-F1
#
_cell.length_a   1.000
_cell.length_b   1.000
_cell.length_c   1.000
_cell.angle_alpha   90.00
_cell.angle_beta   90.00
_cell.angle_gamma   90.00
#
_symmetry.space_group_name_H-M   'P 1'
#
loop_
_entity.id
_entity.type
_entity.pdbx_description
1 polymer ?
#
loop_
_entity_poly.entity_id
_entity_poly.type
_entity_poly.pdbx_seq_one_letter_code
_entity_poly.pdbx_strand_id
1 'polypeptide(L)'
;MSVWVAAVVAKGYQHEAELDPFPSGCSWDCKKFLPDELCKCYIMGYPAPRLPADESSHKVFAFQRLDPPMALSWFPVNLGYEDRELLDHFICMASSTLAIFEPDKNEFLSLLVRLALSDSSPSSMAVLQSALALSSFHRHGLQAGVFRFKARALRALIISCNHCIESPTVPQHIAASMILCHLEVCSSMGLYLLLNKHSPALKMLGMPNAQSLWFCHLSEARHLIDNAGLDRQYFQGEFSRLLDWVEYHMVMSRFSHRHWYINVESIKETRNFASVGQGTCHSQKVKSASYYSHEILRHFCIMFETIRKPTDSLYHSDEYENSLRCLENRITNIVPLAPEGISDTMSGLSTVWVSTMEIFKLAALIYLKRASRNFSGTSPQIDAMVERANILLEDLETFNPAFPLLIIGCEARTDEQRMRILEHIERAMKTSSLRSLHGLQNILQQIWVQDDLAVDYELDYLNRLDAVISSYRIMPSFV
;
A
#
# COMPACT_ATOMS: atom_id res chain seq x y z
N MET A 1 -6.21 21.83 -18.18
CA MET A 1 -7.07 21.05 -17.27
C MET A 1 -7.25 19.70 -17.94
N SER A 2 -6.33 18.79 -17.66
CA SER A 2 -6.16 17.51 -18.36
C SER A 2 -5.78 16.47 -17.31
N VAL A 3 -6.68 15.52 -17.07
CA VAL A 3 -6.44 14.35 -16.22
C VAL A 3 -5.62 13.37 -17.05
N TRP A 4 -4.37 13.13 -16.67
CA TRP A 4 -3.47 12.23 -17.38
C TRP A 4 -3.62 10.80 -16.85
N VAL A 5 -4.58 10.06 -17.39
CA VAL A 5 -4.61 8.59 -17.23
C VAL A 5 -3.60 8.00 -18.21
N ALA A 6 -2.55 7.38 -17.67
CA ALA A 6 -1.53 6.71 -18.47
C ALA A 6 -2.15 5.56 -19.27
N ALA A 7 -2.02 5.65 -20.59
CA ALA A 7 -2.46 4.65 -21.55
C ALA A 7 -1.50 3.45 -21.56
N VAL A 8 -2.05 2.23 -21.45
CA VAL A 8 -1.38 1.00 -21.89
C VAL A 8 -2.43 0.12 -22.58
N VAL A 9 -2.43 0.12 -23.93
CA VAL A 9 -3.08 -0.92 -24.73
C VAL A 9 -2.11 -1.38 -25.82
N ALA A 10 -2.05 -2.71 -25.95
CA ALA A 10 -1.22 -3.50 -26.85
C ALA A 10 -1.46 -3.22 -28.34
N LYS A 11 -0.42 -3.41 -29.16
CA LYS A 11 -0.51 -3.48 -30.63
C LYS A 11 -0.23 -4.91 -31.10
N GLY A 12 -1.05 -5.41 -32.03
CA GLY A 12 -0.82 -6.66 -32.74
C GLY A 12 -1.86 -6.99 -33.83
N TYR A 13 -1.59 -6.51 -35.06
CA TYR A 13 -1.94 -7.01 -36.40
C TYR A 13 -3.38 -6.97 -37.00
N GLN A 14 -3.39 -6.69 -38.31
CA GLN A 14 -4.48 -6.34 -39.24
C GLN A 14 -5.14 -7.55 -39.92
N HIS A 15 -6.43 -7.44 -40.27
CA HIS A 15 -6.93 -7.80 -41.61
C HIS A 15 -8.28 -7.09 -41.92
N GLU A 16 -8.42 -6.64 -43.16
CA GLU A 16 -9.53 -5.83 -43.71
C GLU A 16 -10.78 -6.65 -44.05
N ALA A 17 -11.97 -6.06 -43.84
CA ALA A 17 -13.18 -6.31 -44.64
C ALA A 17 -14.14 -5.10 -44.52
N GLU A 18 -14.84 -4.84 -45.63
CA GLU A 18 -15.51 -3.59 -46.03
C GLU A 18 -16.80 -3.22 -45.26
N LEU A 19 -17.16 -1.94 -45.36
CA LEU A 19 -18.25 -1.20 -44.69
C LEU A 19 -19.60 -1.32 -45.42
N ASP A 20 -20.70 -1.04 -44.70
CA ASP A 20 -21.83 -0.24 -45.22
C ASP A 20 -22.56 0.52 -44.06
N PRO A 21 -23.23 1.66 -44.32
CA PRO A 21 -23.34 2.78 -43.37
C PRO A 21 -24.71 2.89 -42.67
N PHE A 22 -24.73 3.55 -41.50
CA PHE A 22 -25.96 4.08 -40.88
C PHE A 22 -25.97 5.62 -40.88
N PRO A 23 -27.15 6.25 -40.94
CA PRO A 23 -27.32 7.65 -41.28
C PRO A 23 -27.17 8.58 -40.08
N SER A 24 -26.77 9.79 -40.42
CA SER A 24 -26.55 10.99 -39.62
C SER A 24 -27.76 11.44 -38.79
N GLY A 25 -27.49 11.88 -37.56
CA GLY A 25 -28.44 12.72 -36.82
C GLY A 25 -27.98 13.07 -35.40
N CYS A 26 -27.14 14.11 -35.27
CA CYS A 26 -27.17 15.17 -34.25
C CYS A 26 -25.78 15.82 -34.11
N SER A 27 -25.63 16.96 -34.79
CA SER A 27 -24.50 17.88 -34.63
C SER A 27 -24.70 18.76 -33.40
N TRP A 28 -23.66 18.96 -32.60
CA TRP A 28 -23.31 20.30 -32.08
C TRP A 28 -21.79 20.44 -32.04
N ASP A 29 -21.34 21.58 -32.57
CA ASP A 29 -19.99 21.92 -32.97
C ASP A 29 -18.97 22.01 -31.82
N CYS A 30 -17.86 21.28 -31.95
CA CYS A 30 -16.55 21.73 -31.46
C CYS A 30 -15.48 21.41 -32.53
N LYS A 31 -15.17 22.42 -33.34
CA LYS A 31 -14.16 22.38 -34.40
C LYS A 31 -12.73 22.34 -33.82
N LYS A 32 -11.94 21.42 -34.38
CA LYS A 32 -10.46 21.38 -34.53
C LYS A 32 -9.63 21.01 -33.29
N PHE A 33 -9.16 19.76 -33.25
CA PHE A 33 -7.76 19.34 -33.46
C PHE A 33 -7.57 17.85 -33.05
N LEU A 34 -7.58 16.94 -34.02
CA LEU A 34 -7.07 15.57 -33.92
C LEU A 34 -6.74 15.09 -35.35
N PRO A 35 -5.59 14.45 -35.60
CA PRO A 35 -5.41 13.58 -36.77
C PRO A 35 -6.16 12.25 -36.60
N ASP A 36 -6.80 11.80 -37.68
CA ASP A 36 -7.82 10.75 -37.82
C ASP A 36 -7.42 9.29 -37.52
N GLU A 37 -6.46 9.00 -36.64
CA GLU A 37 -6.09 7.61 -36.34
C GLU A 37 -6.29 7.31 -34.86
N LEU A 38 -7.44 6.73 -34.49
CA LEU A 38 -7.62 5.78 -33.36
C LEU A 38 -9.11 5.43 -33.11
N CYS A 39 -9.88 5.17 -34.17
CA CYS A 39 -11.16 4.46 -34.07
C CYS A 39 -11.06 3.16 -34.85
N LYS A 40 -10.69 2.06 -34.16
CA LYS A 40 -10.95 0.64 -34.52
C LYS A 40 -10.20 -0.29 -33.55
N CYS A 41 -10.93 -1.11 -32.78
CA CYS A 41 -10.75 -2.56 -32.78
C CYS A 41 -11.76 -3.28 -31.85
N TYR A 42 -12.49 -4.20 -32.48
CA TYR A 42 -13.59 -5.02 -31.99
C TYR A 42 -13.12 -6.43 -31.55
N ILE A 43 -14.06 -7.11 -30.91
CA ILE A 43 -14.08 -8.46 -30.32
C ILE A 43 -13.71 -9.58 -31.31
N MET A 44 -12.97 -10.60 -30.84
CA MET A 44 -13.04 -11.96 -31.39
C MET A 44 -13.04 -13.01 -30.27
N GLY A 45 -13.99 -13.94 -30.34
CA GLY A 45 -14.05 -15.16 -29.54
C GLY A 45 -13.47 -16.35 -30.30
N TYR A 46 -12.99 -17.34 -29.57
CA TYR A 46 -12.68 -18.68 -30.08
C TYR A 46 -13.05 -19.76 -29.05
N PRO A 47 -13.36 -20.99 -29.48
CA PRO A 47 -14.02 -22.02 -28.70
C PRO A 47 -13.05 -22.81 -27.81
N ALA A 48 -13.57 -23.31 -26.69
CA ALA A 48 -12.83 -24.10 -25.70
C ALA A 48 -12.47 -25.52 -26.21
N PRO A 49 -11.27 -26.05 -25.92
CA PRO A 49 -10.98 -27.47 -26.11
C PRO A 49 -11.58 -28.29 -24.95
N ARG A 50 -12.17 -29.44 -25.29
CA ARG A 50 -12.66 -30.44 -24.32
C ARG A 50 -11.48 -31.18 -23.68
N LEU A 51 -11.49 -31.32 -22.36
CA LEU A 51 -10.63 -32.24 -21.60
C LEU A 51 -11.47 -33.40 -21.02
N PRO A 52 -10.90 -34.61 -20.90
CA PRO A 52 -11.60 -35.82 -20.48
C PRO A 52 -11.79 -35.89 -18.96
N ALA A 53 -12.77 -36.69 -18.55
CA ALA A 53 -13.27 -36.87 -17.19
C ALA A 53 -12.46 -37.89 -16.35
N ASP A 54 -12.62 -37.72 -15.03
CA ASP A 54 -12.39 -38.65 -13.91
C ASP A 54 -10.93 -39.01 -13.57
N GLU A 55 -10.53 -39.25 -12.32
CA GLU A 55 -11.23 -39.57 -11.06
C GLU A 55 -10.19 -39.38 -9.92
N SER A 56 -10.59 -38.97 -8.70
CA SER A 56 -10.19 -39.61 -7.42
C SER A 56 -10.29 -38.73 -6.15
N SER A 57 -10.96 -39.35 -5.15
CA SER A 57 -10.60 -39.38 -3.74
C SER A 57 -10.80 -38.13 -2.86
N HIS A 58 -12.06 -37.95 -2.43
CA HIS A 58 -12.41 -37.14 -1.25
C HIS A 58 -11.78 -37.69 0.05
N LYS A 59 -10.96 -36.87 0.73
CA LYS A 59 -10.77 -36.95 2.18
C LYS A 59 -11.47 -35.75 2.82
N VAL A 60 -12.55 -36.03 3.53
CA VAL A 60 -13.36 -35.06 4.26
C VAL A 60 -12.61 -34.66 5.53
N PHE A 61 -12.19 -33.39 5.61
CA PHE A 61 -11.88 -32.75 6.89
C PHE A 61 -13.10 -31.94 7.31
N ALA A 62 -13.74 -32.34 8.41
CA ALA A 62 -14.88 -31.66 8.98
C ALA A 62 -14.41 -30.36 9.67
N PHE A 63 -14.65 -29.21 9.05
CA PHE A 63 -14.60 -27.93 9.75
C PHE A 63 -15.90 -27.73 10.53
N GLN A 64 -15.79 -27.40 11.81
CA GLN A 64 -16.92 -26.95 12.62
C GLN A 64 -17.53 -25.70 11.96
N ARG A 65 -18.79 -25.84 11.58
CA ARG A 65 -19.61 -24.81 10.93
C ARG A 65 -19.91 -23.73 11.97
N LEU A 66 -19.19 -22.62 11.92
CA LEU A 66 -19.64 -21.38 12.53
C LEU A 66 -20.80 -20.86 11.66
N ASP A 67 -21.95 -20.57 12.27
CA ASP A 67 -23.11 -20.06 11.56
C ASP A 67 -22.76 -18.75 10.81
N PRO A 68 -23.02 -18.64 9.50
CA PRO A 68 -22.60 -17.48 8.72
C PRO A 68 -23.47 -16.27 9.07
N PRO A 69 -22.89 -15.08 9.29
CA PRO A 69 -23.69 -13.88 9.43
C PRO A 69 -24.20 -13.48 8.04
N MET A 70 -25.53 -13.37 7.94
CA MET A 70 -26.30 -12.75 6.84
C MET A 70 -26.25 -13.49 5.48
N ALA A 71 -27.38 -14.11 5.12
CA ALA A 71 -27.57 -14.70 3.80
C ALA A 71 -27.33 -13.66 2.70
N LEU A 72 -26.30 -13.88 1.88
CA LEU A 72 -25.89 -13.02 0.75
C LEU A 72 -26.97 -12.90 -0.37
N SER A 73 -28.18 -13.44 -0.19
CA SER A 73 -29.21 -13.53 -1.24
C SER A 73 -29.98 -12.23 -1.51
N TRP A 74 -29.71 -11.15 -0.77
CA TRP A 74 -30.45 -9.88 -0.85
C TRP A 74 -29.67 -8.70 -1.47
N PHE A 75 -28.48 -8.93 -2.05
CA PHE A 75 -27.70 -7.81 -2.61
C PHE A 75 -28.28 -7.29 -3.95
N PRO A 76 -28.26 -5.96 -4.17
CA PRO A 76 -28.74 -5.33 -5.40
C PRO A 76 -27.90 -5.68 -6.64
N VAL A 77 -26.72 -6.29 -6.46
CA VAL A 77 -25.80 -6.68 -7.53
C VAL A 77 -25.90 -8.20 -7.78
N ASN A 78 -26.26 -8.59 -9.01
CA ASN A 78 -26.31 -9.99 -9.42
C ASN A 78 -24.89 -10.52 -9.67
N LEU A 79 -24.30 -11.16 -8.67
CA LEU A 79 -22.97 -11.78 -8.74
C LEU A 79 -23.07 -13.24 -9.21
N GLY A 80 -22.18 -13.61 -10.13
CA GLY A 80 -21.95 -15.02 -10.44
C GLY A 80 -21.45 -15.80 -9.23
N TYR A 81 -21.59 -17.13 -9.26
CA TYR A 81 -21.24 -18.01 -8.15
C TYR A 81 -19.77 -17.83 -7.69
N GLU A 82 -18.82 -17.79 -8.62
CA GLU A 82 -17.39 -17.60 -8.31
C GLU A 82 -17.10 -16.22 -7.67
N ASP A 83 -17.71 -15.16 -8.18
CA ASP A 83 -17.53 -13.81 -7.64
C ASP A 83 -18.13 -13.69 -6.22
N ARG A 84 -19.21 -14.43 -5.95
CA ARG A 84 -19.82 -14.52 -4.61
C ARG A 84 -18.91 -15.23 -3.60
N GLU A 85 -18.31 -16.35 -3.98
CA GLU A 85 -17.34 -17.03 -3.10
C GLU A 85 -16.11 -16.15 -2.82
N LEU A 86 -15.62 -15.42 -3.82
CA LEU A 86 -14.50 -14.51 -3.63
C LEU A 86 -14.85 -13.31 -2.76
N LEU A 87 -16.08 -12.79 -2.86
CA LEU A 87 -16.57 -11.74 -1.96
C LEU A 87 -16.73 -12.23 -0.53
N ASP A 88 -17.25 -13.44 -0.32
CA ASP A 88 -17.31 -14.07 1.00
C ASP A 88 -15.90 -14.23 1.60
N HIS A 89 -14.94 -14.71 0.78
CA HIS A 89 -13.54 -14.79 1.16
C HIS A 89 -12.93 -13.42 1.46
N PHE A 90 -13.33 -12.35 0.75
CA PHE A 90 -12.92 -10.98 1.08
C PHE A 90 -13.34 -10.60 2.50
N ILE A 91 -14.63 -10.80 2.79
CA ILE A 91 -15.27 -10.42 4.05
C ILE A 91 -14.64 -11.19 5.20
N CYS A 92 -14.48 -12.51 5.06
CA CYS A 92 -14.01 -13.35 6.16
C CYS A 92 -12.49 -13.37 6.35
N MET A 93 -11.71 -13.24 5.28
CA MET A 93 -10.27 -13.53 5.32
C MET A 93 -9.42 -12.42 4.70
N ALA A 94 -9.64 -12.07 3.43
CA ALA A 94 -8.67 -11.23 2.71
C ALA A 94 -8.62 -9.78 3.22
N SER A 95 -9.74 -9.24 3.71
CA SER A 95 -9.82 -7.89 4.29
C SER A 95 -8.91 -7.70 5.51
N SER A 96 -8.67 -8.76 6.28
CA SER A 96 -7.77 -8.73 7.46
C SER A 96 -6.33 -8.34 7.10
N THR A 97 -5.95 -8.52 5.84
CA THR A 97 -4.63 -8.17 5.33
C THR A 97 -4.45 -6.68 5.05
N LEU A 98 -5.54 -5.90 4.95
CA LEU A 98 -5.45 -4.47 4.65
C LEU A 98 -4.69 -3.75 5.78
N ALA A 99 -3.62 -3.04 5.42
CA ALA A 99 -2.87 -2.22 6.37
C ALA A 99 -3.66 -0.93 6.67
N ILE A 100 -4.47 -0.96 7.72
CA ILE A 100 -5.34 0.14 8.15
C ILE A 100 -4.88 0.67 9.51
N PHE A 101 -5.07 1.98 9.74
CA PHE A 101 -4.68 2.67 10.98
C PHE A 101 -5.89 2.94 11.86
N GLU A 102 -6.61 1.87 12.22
CA GLU A 102 -7.86 1.92 12.99
C GLU A 102 -7.91 0.78 14.00
N PRO A 103 -8.47 0.98 15.20
CA PRO A 103 -8.65 -0.11 16.17
C PRO A 103 -9.73 -1.10 15.71
N ASP A 104 -10.84 -0.63 15.13
CA ASP A 104 -11.95 -1.49 14.69
C ASP A 104 -11.89 -1.76 13.18
N LYS A 105 -11.33 -2.92 12.83
CA LYS A 105 -11.25 -3.38 11.43
C LYS A 105 -12.62 -3.77 10.85
N ASN A 106 -13.60 -4.13 11.68
CA ASN A 106 -14.90 -4.62 11.23
C ASN A 106 -15.79 -3.48 10.72
N GLU A 107 -15.79 -2.34 11.40
CA GLU A 107 -16.48 -1.15 10.90
C GLU A 107 -15.91 -0.67 9.57
N PHE A 108 -14.58 -0.71 9.44
CA PHE A 108 -13.93 -0.35 8.19
C PHE A 108 -14.27 -1.31 7.04
N LEU A 109 -14.27 -2.62 7.32
CA LEU A 109 -14.73 -3.63 6.36
C LEU A 109 -16.19 -3.40 5.95
N SER A 110 -17.07 -3.12 6.91
CA SER A 110 -18.49 -2.83 6.66
C SER A 110 -18.66 -1.63 5.72
N LEU A 111 -17.85 -0.58 5.89
CA LEU A 111 -17.81 0.56 4.98
C LEU A 111 -17.39 0.14 3.56
N LEU A 112 -16.31 -0.63 3.41
CA LEU A 112 -15.83 -1.08 2.09
C LEU A 112 -16.87 -1.96 1.37
N VAL A 113 -17.54 -2.87 2.09
CA VAL A 113 -18.61 -3.72 1.54
C VAL A 113 -19.80 -2.88 1.11
N ARG A 114 -20.22 -1.89 1.91
CA ARG A 114 -21.30 -0.98 1.52
C ARG A 114 -20.93 -0.17 0.28
N LEU A 115 -19.71 0.33 0.17
CA LEU A 115 -19.24 1.03 -1.03
C LEU A 115 -19.24 0.14 -2.27
N ALA A 116 -18.83 -1.13 -2.13
CA ALA A 116 -18.81 -2.10 -3.23
C ALA A 116 -20.22 -2.52 -3.71
N LEU A 117 -21.20 -2.51 -2.82
CA LEU A 117 -22.54 -3.04 -3.06
C LEU A 117 -23.63 -1.97 -3.04
N SER A 118 -23.25 -0.69 -3.04
CA SER A 118 -24.18 0.43 -2.93
C SER A 118 -25.13 0.52 -4.13
N ASP A 119 -24.62 0.29 -5.34
CA ASP A 119 -25.38 0.33 -6.59
C ASP A 119 -24.66 -0.42 -7.72
N SER A 120 -25.21 -0.35 -8.95
CA SER A 120 -24.60 -0.89 -10.16
C SER A 120 -23.74 0.14 -10.92
N SER A 121 -23.33 1.23 -10.28
CA SER A 121 -22.51 2.26 -10.92
C SER A 121 -21.10 1.74 -11.23
N PRO A 122 -20.38 2.34 -12.19
CA PRO A 122 -18.99 1.99 -12.44
C PRO A 122 -18.10 2.21 -11.19
N SER A 123 -18.43 3.17 -10.32
CA SER A 123 -17.67 3.44 -9.09
C SER A 123 -17.81 2.31 -8.06
N SER A 124 -19.02 1.82 -7.79
CA SER A 124 -19.24 0.64 -6.92
C SER A 124 -18.61 -0.62 -7.51
N MET A 125 -18.74 -0.79 -8.83
CA MET A 125 -18.09 -1.89 -9.56
C MET A 125 -16.57 -1.85 -9.42
N ALA A 126 -15.95 -0.68 -9.40
CA ALA A 126 -14.51 -0.56 -9.19
C ALA A 126 -14.07 -1.12 -7.83
N VAL A 127 -14.79 -0.77 -6.75
CA VAL A 127 -14.50 -1.27 -5.40
C VAL A 127 -14.68 -2.79 -5.37
N LEU A 128 -15.81 -3.29 -5.85
CA LEU A 128 -16.10 -4.72 -5.91
C LEU A 128 -14.99 -5.49 -6.66
N GLN A 129 -14.66 -5.08 -7.88
CA GLN A 129 -13.66 -5.77 -8.70
C GLN A 129 -12.26 -5.70 -8.05
N SER A 130 -11.93 -4.61 -7.36
CA SER A 130 -10.67 -4.52 -6.59
C SER A 130 -10.63 -5.49 -5.40
N ALA A 131 -11.75 -5.64 -4.66
CA ALA A 131 -11.88 -6.58 -3.55
C ALA A 131 -11.80 -8.04 -4.02
N LEU A 132 -12.42 -8.36 -5.17
CA LEU A 132 -12.32 -9.67 -5.81
C LEU A 132 -10.90 -9.97 -6.29
N ALA A 133 -10.18 -8.96 -6.82
CA ALA A 133 -8.77 -9.11 -7.19
C ALA A 133 -7.90 -9.46 -5.97
N LEU A 134 -8.07 -8.73 -4.86
CA LEU A 134 -7.36 -9.01 -3.62
C LEU A 134 -7.69 -10.41 -3.07
N SER A 135 -8.96 -10.80 -3.12
CA SER A 135 -9.40 -12.11 -2.62
C SER A 135 -8.90 -13.26 -3.46
N SER A 136 -8.93 -13.12 -4.79
CA SER A 136 -8.34 -14.09 -5.71
C SER A 136 -6.82 -14.20 -5.46
N PHE A 137 -6.13 -13.08 -5.25
CA PHE A 137 -4.71 -13.09 -4.93
C PHE A 137 -4.42 -13.76 -3.59
N HIS A 138 -5.20 -13.46 -2.56
CA HIS A 138 -5.05 -14.05 -1.23
C HIS A 138 -5.30 -15.57 -1.27
N ARG A 139 -6.33 -16.03 -1.99
CA ARG A 139 -6.73 -17.44 -2.00
C ARG A 139 -5.85 -18.29 -2.92
N HIS A 140 -5.44 -17.75 -4.07
CA HIS A 140 -4.82 -18.53 -5.16
C HIS A 140 -3.42 -18.04 -5.56
N GLY A 141 -2.93 -16.96 -4.97
CA GLY A 141 -1.69 -16.32 -5.37
C GLY A 141 -1.82 -15.56 -6.70
N LEU A 142 -0.68 -15.31 -7.36
CA LEU A 142 -0.65 -14.50 -8.58
C LEU A 142 -1.07 -15.35 -9.79
N GLN A 143 -2.33 -15.22 -10.20
CA GLN A 143 -2.95 -15.96 -11.31
C GLN A 143 -3.63 -15.02 -12.30
N ALA A 144 -3.98 -15.53 -13.49
CA ALA A 144 -4.67 -14.76 -14.53
C ALA A 144 -5.97 -14.08 -14.05
N GLY A 145 -6.69 -14.71 -13.10
CA GLY A 145 -7.89 -14.16 -12.48
C GLY A 145 -7.64 -12.81 -11.78
N VAL A 146 -6.55 -12.69 -11.04
CA VAL A 146 -6.16 -11.45 -10.33
C VAL A 146 -6.02 -10.30 -11.32
N PHE A 147 -5.31 -10.51 -12.42
CA PHE A 147 -5.12 -9.51 -13.46
C PHE A 147 -6.43 -9.15 -14.17
N ARG A 148 -7.33 -10.12 -14.36
CA ARG A 148 -8.66 -9.88 -14.93
C ARG A 148 -9.50 -8.97 -14.05
N PHE A 149 -9.56 -9.25 -12.75
CA PHE A 149 -10.30 -8.43 -11.78
C PHE A 149 -9.69 -7.04 -11.64
N LYS A 150 -8.36 -6.93 -11.53
CA LYS A 150 -7.64 -5.64 -11.55
C LYS A 150 -7.96 -4.81 -12.80
N ALA A 151 -7.91 -5.42 -13.98
CA ALA A 151 -8.22 -4.73 -15.24
C ALA A 151 -9.68 -4.26 -15.30
N ARG A 152 -10.62 -5.03 -14.75
CA ARG A 152 -12.03 -4.61 -14.64
C ARG A 152 -12.20 -3.45 -13.67
N ALA A 153 -11.55 -3.48 -12.52
CA ALA A 153 -11.57 -2.37 -11.56
C ALA A 153 -11.06 -1.07 -12.19
N LEU A 154 -9.90 -1.13 -12.87
CA LEU A 154 -9.32 0.01 -13.58
C LEU A 154 -10.26 0.56 -14.68
N ARG A 155 -10.85 -0.33 -15.50
CA ARG A 155 -11.83 0.09 -16.51
C ARG A 155 -13.04 0.75 -15.88
N ALA A 156 -13.54 0.22 -14.77
CA ALA A 156 -14.69 0.79 -14.08
C ALA A 156 -14.39 2.19 -13.54
N LEU A 157 -13.20 2.41 -12.95
CA LEU A 157 -12.71 3.75 -12.56
C LEU A 157 -12.59 4.70 -13.75
N ILE A 158 -12.09 4.24 -14.89
CA ILE A 158 -12.00 5.07 -16.10
C ILE A 158 -13.39 5.45 -16.61
N ILE A 159 -14.33 4.50 -16.63
CA ILE A 159 -15.69 4.74 -17.09
C ILE A 159 -16.42 5.74 -16.18
N SER A 160 -16.29 5.65 -14.85
CA SER A 160 -16.89 6.63 -13.94
C SER A 160 -16.30 8.03 -14.10
N CYS A 161 -15.01 8.14 -14.46
CA CYS A 161 -14.36 9.43 -14.71
C CYS A 161 -14.88 10.15 -15.98
N ASN A 162 -15.47 9.44 -16.95
CA ASN A 162 -15.91 10.02 -18.23
C ASN A 162 -17.01 11.07 -18.09
N HIS A 163 -17.73 11.10 -16.96
CA HIS A 163 -18.86 12.01 -16.73
C HIS A 163 -18.57 13.13 -15.72
N CYS A 164 -17.27 13.43 -15.47
CA CYS A 164 -16.78 14.15 -14.29
C CYS A 164 -17.11 13.36 -13.01
N ILE A 165 -16.12 13.23 -12.12
CA ILE A 165 -16.34 12.51 -10.85
C ILE A 165 -17.35 13.31 -10.04
N GLU A 166 -18.56 12.77 -9.89
CA GLU A 166 -19.56 13.34 -9.01
C GLU A 166 -19.09 13.20 -7.56
N SER A 167 -19.28 14.26 -6.76
CA SER A 167 -18.98 14.26 -5.33
C SER A 167 -19.35 12.95 -4.61
N PRO A 168 -20.57 12.38 -4.73
CA PRO A 168 -20.96 11.12 -4.06
C PRO A 168 -20.14 9.88 -4.41
N THR A 169 -19.37 9.89 -5.52
CA THR A 169 -18.63 8.72 -6.00
C THR A 169 -17.16 8.69 -5.56
N VAL A 170 -16.68 9.79 -4.97
CA VAL A 170 -15.28 9.93 -4.52
C VAL A 170 -14.85 8.85 -3.51
N PRO A 171 -15.65 8.45 -2.50
CA PRO A 171 -15.30 7.42 -1.53
C PRO A 171 -15.06 6.07 -2.19
N GLN A 172 -15.90 5.69 -3.17
CA GLN A 172 -15.70 4.47 -3.94
C GLN A 172 -14.37 4.52 -4.72
N HIS A 173 -14.04 5.66 -5.33
CA HIS A 173 -12.78 5.82 -6.05
C HIS A 173 -11.58 5.71 -5.11
N ILE A 174 -11.64 6.30 -3.93
CA ILE A 174 -10.59 6.21 -2.90
C ILE A 174 -10.44 4.76 -2.43
N ALA A 175 -11.55 4.11 -2.06
CA ALA A 175 -11.56 2.72 -1.59
C ALA A 175 -10.99 1.76 -2.63
N ALA A 176 -11.45 1.85 -3.89
CA ALA A 176 -10.92 1.03 -4.98
C ALA A 176 -9.43 1.28 -5.22
N SER A 177 -8.99 2.54 -5.20
CA SER A 177 -7.58 2.90 -5.36
C SER A 177 -6.73 2.33 -4.22
N MET A 178 -7.20 2.40 -2.98
CA MET A 178 -6.46 1.88 -1.83
C MET A 178 -6.41 0.34 -1.78
N ILE A 179 -7.49 -0.35 -2.17
CA ILE A 179 -7.46 -1.82 -2.31
C ILE A 179 -6.47 -2.23 -3.43
N LEU A 180 -6.46 -1.51 -4.56
CA LEU A 180 -5.48 -1.73 -5.63
C LEU A 180 -4.05 -1.41 -5.16
N CYS A 181 -3.84 -0.34 -4.39
CA CYS A 181 -2.56 -0.01 -3.76
C CYS A 181 -2.06 -1.21 -2.94
N HIS A 182 -2.90 -1.75 -2.05
CA HIS A 182 -2.57 -2.90 -1.22
C HIS A 182 -2.28 -4.17 -2.03
N LEU A 183 -3.07 -4.42 -3.08
CA LEU A 183 -2.82 -5.53 -4.02
C LEU A 183 -1.43 -5.40 -4.68
N GLU A 184 -1.04 -4.20 -5.10
CA GLU A 184 0.29 -3.95 -5.66
C GLU A 184 1.40 -4.15 -4.62
N VAL A 185 1.22 -3.70 -3.37
CA VAL A 185 2.17 -3.96 -2.28
C VAL A 185 2.36 -5.47 -2.09
N CYS A 186 1.27 -6.23 -2.01
CA CYS A 186 1.33 -7.67 -1.78
C CYS A 186 1.89 -8.45 -3.00
N SER A 187 1.58 -8.01 -4.21
CA SER A 187 1.99 -8.70 -5.45
C SER A 187 3.40 -8.35 -5.92
N SER A 188 3.83 -7.09 -5.78
CA SER A 188 5.18 -6.63 -6.16
C SER A 188 6.27 -7.33 -5.34
N MET A 189 6.01 -7.56 -4.05
CA MET A 189 6.89 -8.31 -3.15
C MET A 189 6.95 -9.80 -3.51
N GLY A 190 5.82 -10.39 -3.91
CA GLY A 190 5.75 -11.79 -4.35
C GLY A 190 6.45 -12.07 -5.67
N LEU A 191 6.47 -11.10 -6.60
CA LEU A 191 7.18 -11.23 -7.88
C LEU A 191 8.71 -11.20 -7.69
N TYR A 192 9.19 -10.53 -6.65
CA TYR A 192 10.62 -10.48 -6.32
C TYR A 192 11.16 -11.85 -5.88
N LEU A 193 10.36 -12.63 -5.13
CA LEU A 193 10.73 -13.99 -4.71
C LEU A 193 10.79 -15.00 -5.87
N LEU A 194 9.95 -14.81 -6.89
CA LEU A 194 9.94 -15.67 -8.08
C LEU A 194 11.01 -15.29 -9.11
N LEU A 195 11.56 -14.08 -9.02
CA LEU A 195 12.55 -13.57 -9.96
C LEU A 195 13.90 -13.41 -9.28
N ASN A 196 14.39 -14.51 -8.72
CA ASN A 196 15.82 -14.75 -8.67
C ASN A 196 16.37 -14.59 -10.10
N LYS A 197 17.35 -13.70 -10.25
CA LYS A 197 18.17 -13.39 -11.43
C LYS A 197 17.73 -14.06 -12.75
N HIS A 198 17.42 -13.24 -13.76
CA HIS A 198 17.44 -13.59 -15.20
C HIS A 198 16.19 -14.16 -15.89
N SER A 199 14.95 -13.75 -15.54
CA SER A 199 13.81 -14.05 -16.43
C SER A 199 13.54 -12.95 -17.48
N PRO A 200 13.54 -13.26 -18.80
CA PRO A 200 13.19 -12.32 -19.88
C PRO A 200 11.73 -11.84 -19.84
N ALA A 201 10.87 -12.47 -19.04
CA ALA A 201 9.44 -12.17 -18.97
C ALA A 201 9.13 -10.73 -18.55
N LEU A 202 9.97 -10.12 -17.69
CA LEU A 202 9.78 -8.73 -17.27
C LEU A 202 10.05 -7.73 -18.40
N LYS A 203 10.88 -8.12 -19.39
CA LYS A 203 11.13 -7.34 -20.61
C LYS A 203 9.96 -7.43 -21.59
N MET A 204 9.21 -8.53 -21.57
CA MET A 204 8.05 -8.75 -22.43
C MET A 204 6.81 -7.96 -22.01
N LEU A 205 6.72 -7.52 -20.75
CA LEU A 205 5.60 -6.72 -20.25
C LEU A 205 5.72 -5.21 -20.56
N GLY A 206 6.76 -4.78 -21.27
CA GLY A 206 6.88 -3.38 -21.72
C GLY A 206 6.85 -2.33 -20.61
N MET A 207 7.13 -2.72 -19.35
CA MET A 207 7.11 -1.82 -18.21
C MET A 207 8.36 -0.93 -18.27
N PRO A 208 8.23 0.39 -18.51
CA PRO A 208 9.36 1.27 -18.34
C PRO A 208 9.82 1.20 -16.87
N ASN A 209 11.13 1.19 -16.69
CA ASN A 209 11.84 0.91 -15.45
C ASN A 209 11.25 1.65 -14.22
N ALA A 210 11.28 0.99 -13.06
CA ALA A 210 11.26 1.59 -11.71
C ALA A 210 9.98 2.29 -11.20
N GLN A 211 8.83 2.24 -11.88
CA GLN A 211 7.60 2.86 -11.36
C GLN A 211 6.93 2.00 -10.28
N SER A 212 6.74 2.58 -9.10
CA SER A 212 6.09 1.91 -7.96
C SER A 212 4.57 2.05 -8.07
N LEU A 213 3.92 1.08 -8.73
CA LEU A 213 2.47 1.13 -9.03
C LEU A 213 1.58 1.30 -7.79
N TRP A 214 1.97 0.71 -6.65
CA TRP A 214 1.24 0.92 -5.39
C TRP A 214 1.21 2.41 -5.02
N PHE A 215 2.33 3.10 -5.19
CA PHE A 215 2.43 4.53 -4.90
C PHE A 215 1.63 5.38 -5.90
N CYS A 216 1.47 4.92 -7.14
CA CYS A 216 0.57 5.56 -8.09
C CYS A 216 -0.88 5.51 -7.60
N HIS A 217 -1.37 4.34 -7.21
CA HIS A 217 -2.71 4.20 -6.65
C HIS A 217 -2.93 5.03 -5.39
N LEU A 218 -1.93 5.08 -4.51
CA LEU A 218 -1.95 5.92 -3.31
C LEU A 218 -2.00 7.42 -3.67
N SER A 219 -1.19 7.86 -4.64
CA SER A 219 -1.16 9.25 -5.10
C SER A 219 -2.48 9.67 -5.72
N GLU A 220 -3.14 8.78 -6.48
CA GLU A 220 -4.48 9.02 -7.03
C GLU A 220 -5.51 9.17 -5.91
N ALA A 221 -5.52 8.29 -4.91
CA ALA A 221 -6.40 8.42 -3.75
C ALA A 221 -6.20 9.76 -3.02
N ARG A 222 -4.94 10.18 -2.84
CA ARG A 222 -4.64 11.49 -2.24
C ARG A 222 -5.09 12.66 -3.13
N HIS A 223 -4.90 12.57 -4.43
CA HIS A 223 -5.34 13.60 -5.38
C HIS A 223 -6.87 13.77 -5.37
N LEU A 224 -7.62 12.67 -5.24
CA LEU A 224 -9.07 12.70 -5.10
C LEU A 224 -9.51 13.43 -3.83
N ILE A 225 -8.85 13.17 -2.69
CA ILE A 225 -9.10 13.86 -1.42
C ILE A 225 -8.83 15.36 -1.57
N ASP A 226 -7.68 15.73 -2.13
CA ASP A 226 -7.29 17.14 -2.30
C ASP A 226 -8.28 17.90 -3.21
N ASN A 227 -8.80 17.25 -4.25
CA ASN A 227 -9.75 17.87 -5.19
C ASN A 227 -11.18 17.91 -4.64
N ALA A 228 -11.59 16.91 -3.86
CA ALA A 228 -12.85 16.93 -3.13
C ALA A 228 -12.83 17.98 -2.00
N GLY A 229 -11.64 18.32 -1.49
CA GLY A 229 -11.38 19.26 -0.39
C GLY A 229 -11.76 20.73 -0.60
N LEU A 230 -12.47 21.08 -1.69
CA LEU A 230 -13.18 22.35 -1.77
C LEU A 230 -14.48 22.34 -0.93
N ASP A 231 -14.98 21.17 -0.50
CA ASP A 231 -16.14 21.05 0.39
C ASP A 231 -15.88 20.08 1.58
N ARG A 232 -15.33 20.64 2.67
CA ARG A 232 -14.73 19.92 3.82
C ARG A 232 -15.69 19.03 4.63
N GLN A 233 -16.99 19.11 4.39
CA GLN A 233 -18.00 18.30 5.08
C GLN A 233 -18.08 16.86 4.53
N TYR A 234 -17.50 16.62 3.36
CA TYR A 234 -17.69 15.38 2.61
C TYR A 234 -17.09 14.13 3.28
N PHE A 235 -15.94 14.25 3.97
CA PHE A 235 -15.27 13.13 4.65
C PHE A 235 -15.57 13.07 6.16
N GLN A 236 -16.64 13.70 6.62
CA GLN A 236 -17.07 13.59 8.02
C GLN A 236 -17.77 12.25 8.28
N GLY A 237 -17.82 11.85 9.56
CA GLY A 237 -18.50 10.62 9.98
C GLY A 237 -17.76 9.37 9.51
N GLU A 238 -18.47 8.48 8.81
CA GLU A 238 -17.91 7.16 8.45
C GLU A 238 -16.76 7.21 7.44
N PHE A 239 -16.75 8.22 6.55
CA PHE A 239 -15.73 8.35 5.51
C PHE A 239 -14.39 8.91 6.01
N SER A 240 -14.31 9.40 7.25
CA SER A 240 -13.05 9.85 7.84
C SER A 240 -12.01 8.72 7.88
N ARG A 241 -12.46 7.48 8.07
CA ARG A 241 -11.62 6.28 8.07
C ARG A 241 -10.88 6.07 6.75
N LEU A 242 -11.48 6.48 5.62
CA LEU A 242 -10.80 6.45 4.31
C LEU A 242 -9.68 7.49 4.24
N LEU A 243 -9.90 8.66 4.85
CA LEU A 243 -8.87 9.70 4.96
C LEU A 243 -7.71 9.20 5.82
N ASP A 244 -7.99 8.62 6.99
CA ASP A 244 -6.97 8.07 7.87
C ASP A 244 -6.19 6.93 7.21
N TRP A 245 -6.87 6.09 6.42
CA TRP A 245 -6.21 5.04 5.64
C TRP A 245 -5.23 5.61 4.61
N VAL A 246 -5.64 6.62 3.84
CA VAL A 246 -4.76 7.27 2.85
C VAL A 246 -3.64 8.02 3.55
N GLU A 247 -3.91 8.77 4.61
CA GLU A 247 -2.90 9.53 5.36
C GLU A 247 -1.84 8.59 5.95
N TYR A 248 -2.24 7.47 6.57
CA TYR A 248 -1.30 6.47 7.08
C TYR A 248 -0.31 6.01 6.01
N HIS A 249 -0.83 5.61 4.84
CA HIS A 249 0.00 5.16 3.72
C HIS A 249 0.87 6.30 3.17
N MET A 250 0.35 7.52 3.08
CA MET A 250 1.10 8.71 2.65
C MET A 250 2.21 9.09 3.64
N VAL A 251 2.02 8.89 4.94
CA VAL A 251 3.04 9.13 5.96
C VAL A 251 4.17 8.10 5.81
N MET A 252 3.84 6.80 5.73
CA MET A 252 4.84 5.73 5.64
C MET A 252 5.55 5.67 4.28
N SER A 253 4.90 6.13 3.20
CA SER A 253 5.55 6.27 1.90
C SER A 253 6.72 7.26 1.92
N ARG A 254 6.71 8.26 2.81
CA ARG A 254 7.85 9.18 2.99
C ARG A 254 9.11 8.47 3.46
N PHE A 255 8.98 7.51 4.38
CA PHE A 255 10.11 6.67 4.80
C PHE A 255 10.66 5.87 3.61
N SER A 256 9.75 5.26 2.84
CA SER A 256 10.10 4.51 1.63
C SER A 256 10.86 5.38 0.62
N HIS A 257 10.34 6.57 0.32
CA HIS A 257 10.96 7.53 -0.59
C HIS A 257 12.32 8.01 -0.10
N ARG A 258 12.44 8.30 1.19
CA ARG A 258 13.68 8.76 1.80
C ARG A 258 14.78 7.74 1.54
N HIS A 259 14.58 6.48 1.91
CA HIS A 259 15.66 5.50 1.83
C HIS A 259 15.85 4.87 0.44
N TRP A 260 14.81 4.89 -0.41
CA TRP A 260 14.88 4.31 -1.74
C TRP A 260 15.46 5.25 -2.80
N TYR A 261 15.11 6.54 -2.78
CA TYR A 261 15.44 7.47 -3.87
C TYR A 261 16.83 8.12 -3.75
N ILE A 262 17.50 8.01 -2.60
CA ILE A 262 18.78 8.69 -2.33
C ILE A 262 19.93 8.25 -3.27
N ASN A 263 19.88 7.06 -3.87
CA ASN A 263 20.94 6.54 -4.75
C ASN A 263 20.60 6.44 -6.24
N VAL A 264 19.38 6.80 -6.68
CA VAL A 264 19.07 6.77 -8.12
C VAL A 264 19.77 7.91 -8.87
N GLU A 265 20.12 9.00 -8.19
CA GLU A 265 20.87 10.11 -8.79
C GLU A 265 22.39 9.88 -8.83
N SER A 266 22.96 9.02 -7.98
CA SER A 266 24.41 8.72 -8.00
C SER A 266 24.80 7.70 -9.08
N ILE A 267 23.84 6.90 -9.60
CA ILE A 267 24.02 5.98 -10.74
C ILE A 267 23.69 6.69 -12.07
N LYS A 268 24.03 7.98 -12.20
CA LYS A 268 24.13 8.65 -13.51
C LYS A 268 25.57 8.63 -14.00
N GLU A 269 26.13 7.43 -14.15
CA GLU A 269 27.19 7.23 -15.11
C GLU A 269 26.60 7.28 -16.53
N THR A 270 26.87 8.41 -17.20
CA THR A 270 27.12 8.49 -18.64
C THR A 270 26.14 7.75 -19.57
N ARG A 271 24.96 8.32 -19.78
CA ARG A 271 24.19 8.07 -21.02
C ARG A 271 23.47 9.31 -21.51
N ASN A 272 24.07 9.95 -22.52
CA ASN A 272 23.44 10.93 -23.38
C ASN A 272 22.33 10.24 -24.19
N PHE A 273 21.10 10.30 -23.70
CA PHE A 273 19.90 10.11 -24.52
C PHE A 273 18.96 11.29 -24.26
N ALA A 274 18.45 11.86 -25.35
CA ALA A 274 17.59 13.03 -25.34
C ALA A 274 16.38 12.83 -24.41
N SER A 275 16.15 13.82 -23.54
CA SER A 275 15.05 13.90 -22.60
C SER A 275 13.71 13.94 -23.35
N VAL A 276 13.09 12.78 -23.51
CA VAL A 276 11.64 12.67 -23.69
C VAL A 276 11.02 12.76 -22.29
N GLY A 277 10.10 13.72 -22.11
CA GLY A 277 9.59 14.16 -20.82
C GLY A 277 9.23 13.03 -19.86
N GLN A 278 9.99 12.93 -18.77
CA GLN A 278 9.73 12.11 -17.59
C GLN A 278 8.49 12.67 -16.87
N GLY A 279 7.30 12.27 -17.32
CA GLY A 279 6.03 12.60 -16.69
C GLY A 279 5.63 11.63 -15.58
N THR A 280 5.28 12.20 -14.41
CA THR A 280 3.90 12.23 -13.85
C THR A 280 3.49 11.41 -12.62
N CYS A 281 4.36 10.72 -11.86
CA CYS A 281 3.96 10.27 -10.50
C CYS A 281 4.97 10.56 -9.38
N HIS A 282 6.27 10.41 -9.64
CA HIS A 282 7.31 10.65 -8.62
C HIS A 282 7.63 12.14 -8.39
N SER A 283 7.16 13.03 -9.27
CA SER A 283 7.44 14.48 -9.22
C SER A 283 6.44 15.27 -8.39
N GLN A 284 5.35 14.64 -7.91
CA GLN A 284 4.43 15.32 -7.00
C GLN A 284 5.09 15.41 -5.64
N LYS A 285 5.54 16.62 -5.27
CA LYS A 285 5.92 16.91 -3.87
C LYS A 285 4.79 16.39 -2.99
N VAL A 286 5.09 15.40 -2.16
CA VAL A 286 4.17 14.90 -1.14
C VAL A 286 3.71 16.12 -0.34
N LYS A 287 2.45 16.51 -0.48
CA LYS A 287 1.91 17.68 0.24
C LYS A 287 1.93 17.40 1.74
N SER A 288 2.07 18.47 2.53
CA SER A 288 2.10 18.39 4.00
C SER A 288 0.90 17.63 4.56
N ALA A 289 1.13 16.91 5.67
CA ALA A 289 0.12 16.11 6.36
C ALA A 289 -1.16 16.91 6.64
N SER A 290 -2.31 16.25 6.48
CA SER A 290 -3.61 16.84 6.78
C SER A 290 -3.78 17.12 8.28
N TYR A 291 -4.49 18.20 8.63
CA TYR A 291 -4.84 18.55 10.02
C TYR A 291 -5.77 17.52 10.70
N TYR A 292 -6.35 16.60 9.93
CA TYR A 292 -7.26 15.54 10.41
C TYR A 292 -6.53 14.25 10.80
N SER A 293 -5.22 14.18 10.60
CA SER A 293 -4.46 12.96 10.87
C SER A 293 -4.33 12.71 12.38
N HIS A 294 -4.34 11.44 12.78
CA HIS A 294 -3.97 11.02 14.13
C HIS A 294 -2.65 11.69 14.57
N GLU A 295 -2.57 12.11 15.84
CA GLU A 295 -1.47 12.92 16.37
C GLU A 295 -0.10 12.30 16.06
N ILE A 296 0.03 10.98 16.22
CA ILE A 296 1.27 10.27 15.93
C ILE A 296 1.68 10.36 14.46
N LEU A 297 0.76 10.21 13.51
CA LEU A 297 1.03 10.28 12.06
C LEU A 297 1.50 11.68 11.66
N ARG A 298 0.93 12.72 12.28
CA ARG A 298 1.39 14.10 12.09
C ARG A 298 2.84 14.27 12.55
N HIS A 299 3.21 13.69 13.69
CA HIS A 299 4.59 13.75 14.18
C HIS A 299 5.55 12.93 13.31
N PHE A 300 5.12 11.79 12.77
CA PHE A 300 5.89 11.03 11.79
C PHE A 300 6.16 11.83 10.51
N CYS A 301 5.14 12.51 9.96
CA CYS A 301 5.34 13.40 8.82
C CYS A 301 6.38 14.48 9.11
N ILE A 302 6.24 15.18 10.25
CA ILE A 302 7.20 16.21 10.67
C ILE A 302 8.60 15.60 10.83
N MET A 303 8.71 14.42 11.44
CA MET A 303 9.97 13.69 11.62
C MET A 303 10.66 13.42 10.28
N PHE A 304 9.97 12.80 9.32
CA PHE A 304 10.56 12.48 8.02
C PHE A 304 11.00 13.73 7.23
N GLU A 305 10.28 14.85 7.39
CA GLU A 305 10.61 16.14 6.77
C GLU A 305 11.73 16.89 7.50
N THR A 306 11.86 16.73 8.81
CA THR A 306 12.84 17.44 9.64
C THR A 306 14.23 16.83 9.54
N ILE A 307 14.36 15.50 9.45
CA ILE A 307 15.68 14.83 9.47
C ILE A 307 16.51 15.25 8.24
N ARG A 308 17.60 15.98 8.50
CA ARG A 308 18.55 16.44 7.47
C ARG A 308 19.63 15.40 7.20
N LYS A 309 20.26 15.49 6.03
CA LYS A 309 21.47 14.71 5.73
C LYS A 309 22.68 15.35 6.43
N PRO A 310 23.70 14.58 6.82
CA PRO A 310 24.93 15.14 7.39
C PRO A 310 25.65 16.14 6.47
N THR A 311 25.41 16.07 5.16
CA THR A 311 25.97 17.00 4.17
C THR A 311 25.27 18.35 4.10
N ASP A 312 24.14 18.54 4.80
CA ASP A 312 23.39 19.80 4.83
C ASP A 312 24.11 20.82 5.72
N SER A 313 24.27 22.06 5.24
CA SER A 313 24.95 23.13 5.98
C SER A 313 24.26 23.49 7.30
N LEU A 314 22.96 23.23 7.42
CA LEU A 314 22.17 23.48 8.63
C LEU A 314 22.14 22.27 9.58
N TYR A 315 22.79 21.15 9.25
CA TYR A 315 22.77 19.93 10.07
C TYR A 315 23.39 20.13 11.47
N HIS A 316 24.33 21.07 11.62
CA HIS A 316 24.95 21.39 12.91
C HIS A 316 24.45 22.70 13.52
N SER A 317 23.35 23.27 13.03
CA SER A 317 22.82 24.52 13.58
C SER A 317 22.09 24.29 14.91
N ASP A 318 22.18 25.27 15.82
CA ASP A 318 21.41 25.25 17.07
C ASP A 318 19.90 25.22 16.81
N GLU A 319 19.45 25.84 15.72
CA GLU A 319 18.05 25.83 15.28
C GLU A 319 17.58 24.41 14.94
N TYR A 320 18.41 23.65 14.24
CA TYR A 320 18.12 22.26 13.93
C TYR A 320 18.08 21.40 15.19
N GLU A 321 19.07 21.47 16.07
CA GLU A 321 19.07 20.70 17.32
C GLU A 321 17.89 21.08 18.24
N ASN A 322 17.52 22.37 18.31
CA ASN A 322 16.34 22.82 19.04
C ASN A 322 15.05 22.25 18.41
N SER A 323 14.95 22.21 17.08
CA SER A 323 13.80 21.61 16.39
C SER A 323 13.66 20.11 16.69
N LEU A 324 14.79 19.38 16.72
CA LEU A 324 14.83 17.96 17.07
C LEU A 324 14.39 17.72 18.51
N ARG A 325 14.90 18.50 19.46
CA ARG A 325 14.52 18.40 20.88
C ARG A 325 13.03 18.70 21.09
N CYS A 326 12.50 19.72 20.41
CA CYS A 326 11.07 20.02 20.44
C CYS A 326 10.23 18.87 19.88
N LEU A 327 10.64 18.27 18.76
CA LEU A 327 9.96 17.12 18.17
C LEU A 327 10.02 15.88 19.07
N GLU A 328 11.19 15.58 19.63
CA GLU A 328 11.41 14.47 20.57
C GLU A 328 10.51 14.60 21.81
N ASN A 329 10.45 15.81 22.41
CA ASN A 329 9.56 16.09 23.54
C ASN A 329 8.09 15.90 23.16
N ARG A 330 7.68 16.38 21.98
CA ARG A 330 6.30 16.23 21.52
C ARG A 330 5.91 14.76 21.34
N ILE A 331 6.75 13.95 20.69
CA ILE A 331 6.51 12.51 20.52
C ILE A 331 6.49 11.79 21.88
N THR A 332 7.41 12.14 22.77
CA THR A 332 7.49 11.56 24.12
C THR A 332 6.22 11.81 24.94
N ASN A 333 5.63 13.00 24.81
CA ASN A 333 4.45 13.42 25.54
C ASN A 333 3.12 12.96 24.90
N ILE A 334 3.15 12.25 23.78
CA ILE A 334 1.94 11.60 23.25
C ILE A 334 1.47 10.58 24.30
N VAL A 335 0.22 10.76 24.74
CA VAL A 335 -0.50 9.80 25.58
C VAL A 335 -1.28 8.88 24.65
N PRO A 336 -0.92 7.59 24.54
CA PRO A 336 -1.70 6.66 23.75
C PRO A 336 -3.07 6.49 24.42
N LEU A 337 -4.11 6.97 23.74
CA LEU A 337 -5.50 6.83 24.17
C LEU A 337 -6.26 5.98 23.16
N ALA A 338 -7.17 5.16 23.67
CA ALA A 338 -8.15 4.50 22.82
C ALA A 338 -9.15 5.52 22.27
N PRO A 339 -9.62 5.38 21.01
CA PRO A 339 -10.61 6.28 20.45
C PRO A 339 -11.92 6.31 21.26
N GLU A 340 -12.52 7.48 21.37
CA GLU A 340 -13.83 7.68 22.00
C GLU A 340 -14.89 6.88 21.25
N GLY A 341 -15.55 5.93 21.91
CA GLY A 341 -16.61 5.09 21.32
C GLY A 341 -16.39 3.57 21.46
N ILE A 342 -15.20 3.13 21.86
CA ILE A 342 -14.96 1.73 22.25
C ILE A 342 -15.61 1.50 23.62
N SER A 343 -16.81 0.88 23.64
CA SER A 343 -17.54 0.52 24.87
C SER A 343 -16.66 -0.30 25.84
N ASP A 344 -16.90 -0.20 27.15
CA ASP A 344 -16.23 -0.99 28.21
C ASP A 344 -16.25 -2.52 27.95
N THR A 345 -17.20 -3.01 27.15
CA THR A 345 -17.29 -4.41 26.71
C THR A 345 -16.16 -4.82 25.74
N MET A 346 -15.45 -3.85 25.16
CA MET A 346 -14.34 -4.01 24.20
C MET A 346 -12.99 -3.59 24.82
N SER A 347 -12.84 -3.73 26.14
CA SER A 347 -11.62 -3.39 26.90
C SER A 347 -10.34 -3.98 26.28
N GLY A 348 -10.39 -5.21 25.74
CA GLY A 348 -9.23 -5.82 25.07
C GLY A 348 -8.76 -5.08 23.82
N LEU A 349 -9.69 -4.56 23.01
CA LEU A 349 -9.35 -3.82 21.79
C LEU A 349 -8.68 -2.47 22.13
N SER A 350 -9.17 -1.81 23.18
CA SER A 350 -8.59 -0.58 23.72
C SER A 350 -7.14 -0.80 24.18
N THR A 351 -6.86 -1.87 24.92
CA THR A 351 -5.50 -2.23 25.35
C THR A 351 -4.58 -2.53 24.16
N VAL A 352 -5.05 -3.30 23.18
CA VAL A 352 -4.27 -3.62 21.97
C VAL A 352 -3.91 -2.36 21.19
N TRP A 353 -4.85 -1.41 21.05
CA TRP A 353 -4.60 -0.14 20.39
C TRP A 353 -3.58 0.72 21.13
N VAL A 354 -3.71 0.83 22.46
CA VAL A 354 -2.76 1.56 23.31
C VAL A 354 -1.35 0.99 23.17
N SER A 355 -1.19 -0.34 23.23
CA SER A 355 0.11 -1.00 23.01
C SER A 355 0.65 -0.77 21.60
N THR A 356 -0.21 -0.85 20.57
CA THR A 356 0.16 -0.56 19.18
C THR A 356 0.70 0.86 19.05
N MET A 357 -0.01 1.84 19.58
CA MET A 357 0.40 3.26 19.55
C MET A 357 1.70 3.51 20.31
N GLU A 358 1.91 2.83 21.44
CA GLU A 358 3.18 2.92 22.19
C GLU A 358 4.34 2.34 21.37
N ILE A 359 4.13 1.23 20.65
CA ILE A 359 5.15 0.66 19.75
C ILE A 359 5.49 1.64 18.60
N PHE A 360 4.49 2.28 17.97
CA PHE A 360 4.75 3.33 16.96
C PHE A 360 5.55 4.50 17.54
N LYS A 361 5.24 4.92 18.77
CA LYS A 361 5.93 6.00 19.47
C LYS A 361 7.39 5.64 19.76
N LEU A 362 7.64 4.44 20.27
CA LEU A 362 9.00 3.94 20.52
C LEU A 362 9.81 3.87 19.21
N ALA A 363 9.23 3.32 18.14
CA ALA A 363 9.87 3.29 16.84
C ALA A 363 10.20 4.68 16.30
N ALA A 364 9.30 5.65 16.45
CA ALA A 364 9.56 7.04 16.04
C ALA A 364 10.74 7.66 16.82
N LEU A 365 10.78 7.46 18.14
CA LEU A 365 11.86 7.99 18.99
C LEU A 365 13.21 7.33 18.68
N ILE A 366 13.24 6.02 18.48
CA ILE A 366 14.44 5.27 18.07
C ILE A 366 14.94 5.81 16.73
N TYR A 367 14.05 5.84 15.72
CA TYR A 367 14.42 6.31 14.39
C TYR A 367 14.88 7.77 14.40
N LEU A 368 14.16 8.67 15.10
CA LEU A 368 14.56 10.08 15.24
C LEU A 368 15.97 10.20 15.82
N LYS A 369 16.26 9.51 16.93
CA LYS A 369 17.59 9.56 17.58
C LYS A 369 18.70 9.04 16.68
N ARG A 370 18.46 7.92 15.99
CA ARG A 370 19.43 7.30 15.08
C ARG A 370 19.67 8.18 13.85
N ALA A 371 18.59 8.58 13.19
CA ALA A 371 18.63 9.24 11.90
C ALA A 371 19.03 10.72 11.97
N SER A 372 18.63 11.45 13.01
CA SER A 372 18.84 12.90 13.05
C SER A 372 20.21 13.33 13.56
N ARG A 373 20.91 12.44 14.27
CA ARG A 373 22.20 12.69 14.92
C ARG A 373 23.34 11.85 14.34
N ASN A 374 23.07 11.10 13.27
CA ASN A 374 24.03 10.19 12.64
C ASN A 374 24.69 9.26 13.68
N PHE A 375 23.88 8.85 14.66
CA PHE A 375 24.34 8.15 15.86
C PHE A 375 24.29 6.64 15.62
N SER A 376 25.47 6.06 15.50
CA SER A 376 25.69 4.61 15.48
C SER A 376 26.14 4.15 16.87
N GLY A 377 25.88 2.89 17.21
CA GLY A 377 26.38 2.30 18.46
C GLY A 377 25.40 2.24 19.62
N THR A 378 25.87 1.80 20.78
CA THR A 378 25.02 1.47 21.94
C THR A 378 24.49 2.73 22.64
N SER A 379 23.24 2.73 23.04
CA SER A 379 22.66 3.80 23.85
C SER A 379 21.71 3.20 24.88
N PRO A 380 21.97 3.36 26.20
CA PRO A 380 21.10 2.80 27.23
C PRO A 380 19.63 3.27 27.10
N GLN A 381 19.42 4.48 26.57
CA GLN A 381 18.08 4.99 26.31
C GLN A 381 17.40 4.28 25.15
N ILE A 382 18.13 3.98 24.06
CA ILE A 382 17.59 3.21 22.93
C ILE A 382 17.35 1.77 23.36
N ASP A 383 18.28 1.16 24.10
CA ASP A 383 18.17 -0.21 24.60
C ASP A 383 16.93 -0.36 25.49
N ALA A 384 16.65 0.61 26.38
CA ALA A 384 15.45 0.63 27.19
C ALA A 384 14.15 0.77 26.36
N MET A 385 14.17 1.55 25.27
CA MET A 385 13.02 1.68 24.37
C MET A 385 12.78 0.39 23.59
N VAL A 386 13.84 -0.27 23.11
CA VAL A 386 13.78 -1.55 22.39
C VAL A 386 13.25 -2.65 23.29
N GLU A 387 13.76 -2.75 24.53
CA GLU A 387 13.28 -3.73 25.51
C GLU A 387 11.79 -3.55 25.81
N ARG A 388 11.37 -2.30 26.02
CA ARG A 388 9.94 -2.00 26.22
C ARG A 388 9.10 -2.37 25.00
N ALA A 389 9.60 -2.14 23.79
CA ALA A 389 8.89 -2.52 22.57
C ALA A 389 8.76 -4.03 22.43
N ASN A 390 9.80 -4.79 22.78
CA ASN A 390 9.77 -6.26 22.76
C ASN A 390 8.72 -6.82 23.73
N ILE A 391 8.66 -6.30 24.97
CA ILE A 391 7.63 -6.70 25.94
C ILE A 391 6.23 -6.48 25.37
N LEU A 392 5.97 -5.31 24.75
CA LEU A 392 4.68 -5.03 24.13
C LEU A 392 4.39 -5.93 22.92
N LEU A 393 5.41 -6.31 22.14
CA LEU A 393 5.25 -7.23 21.01
C LEU A 393 4.94 -8.67 21.46
N GLU A 394 5.45 -9.10 22.61
CA GLU A 394 5.16 -10.40 23.22
C GLU A 394 3.71 -10.49 23.71
N ASP A 395 3.16 -9.39 24.24
CA ASP A 395 1.78 -9.32 24.70
C ASP A 395 0.76 -9.25 23.54
N LEU A 396 1.19 -8.87 22.34
CA LEU A 396 0.31 -8.73 21.17
C LEU A 396 0.26 -10.02 20.32
N GLU A 397 -0.94 -10.59 20.20
CA GLU A 397 -1.17 -11.76 19.33
C GLU A 397 -0.86 -11.46 17.85
N THR A 398 -1.26 -10.28 17.38
CA THR A 398 -1.03 -9.81 16.02
C THR A 398 -0.49 -8.38 15.99
N PHE A 399 0.71 -8.21 15.45
CA PHE A 399 1.30 -6.90 15.12
C PHE A 399 2.04 -7.02 13.79
N ASN A 400 1.60 -6.28 12.78
CA ASN A 400 2.12 -6.34 11.43
C ASN A 400 2.45 -4.98 10.75
N PRO A 401 2.38 -3.80 11.39
CA PRO A 401 2.95 -2.58 10.81
C PRO A 401 4.44 -2.74 10.52
N ALA A 402 4.84 -2.54 9.25
CA ALA A 402 6.20 -2.84 8.84
C ALA A 402 7.24 -1.83 9.34
N PHE A 403 6.91 -0.53 9.39
CA PHE A 403 7.85 0.49 9.89
C PHE A 403 8.29 0.22 11.34
N PRO A 404 7.40 0.06 12.34
CA PRO A 404 7.86 -0.16 13.71
C PRO A 404 8.68 -1.44 13.86
N LEU A 405 8.26 -2.54 13.22
CA LEU A 405 9.01 -3.81 13.21
C LEU A 405 10.40 -3.64 12.60
N LEU A 406 10.53 -2.89 11.50
CA LEU A 406 11.82 -2.59 10.89
C LEU A 406 12.74 -1.86 11.89
N ILE A 407 12.26 -0.75 12.46
CA ILE A 407 13.09 0.10 13.31
C ILE A 407 13.54 -0.64 14.56
N ILE A 408 12.64 -1.37 15.22
CA ILE A 408 12.96 -2.18 16.40
C ILE A 408 13.90 -3.33 16.02
N GLY A 409 13.62 -4.02 14.91
CA GLY A 409 14.47 -5.11 14.41
C GLY A 409 15.88 -4.67 14.01
N CYS A 410 16.06 -3.43 13.55
CA CYS A 410 17.38 -2.86 13.25
C CYS A 410 18.26 -2.66 14.50
N GLU A 411 17.67 -2.72 15.70
CA GLU A 411 18.37 -2.62 16.98
C GLU A 411 18.69 -4.00 17.59
N ALA A 412 18.33 -5.11 16.91
CA ALA A 412 18.67 -6.46 17.35
C ALA A 412 20.16 -6.78 17.11
N ARG A 413 20.96 -6.71 18.18
CA ARG A 413 22.43 -6.87 18.17
C ARG A 413 22.91 -8.28 18.48
N THR A 414 22.05 -9.13 19.02
CA THR A 414 22.37 -10.53 19.34
C THR A 414 21.48 -11.47 18.54
N ASP A 415 21.95 -12.70 18.32
CA ASP A 415 21.17 -13.73 17.63
C ASP A 415 19.84 -14.02 18.35
N GLU A 416 19.84 -13.96 19.68
CA GLU A 416 18.63 -14.09 20.51
C GLU A 416 17.60 -12.99 20.19
N GLN A 417 18.02 -11.72 20.13
CA GLN A 417 17.13 -10.61 19.78
C GLN A 417 16.63 -10.72 18.34
N ARG A 418 17.50 -11.11 17.41
CA ARG A 418 17.15 -11.31 16.00
C ARG A 418 16.12 -12.43 15.86
N MET A 419 16.29 -13.53 16.60
CA MET A 419 15.36 -14.66 16.63
C MET A 419 13.98 -14.25 17.11
N ARG A 420 13.87 -13.49 18.21
CA ARG A 420 12.58 -12.97 18.70
C ARG A 420 11.84 -12.17 17.63
N ILE A 421 12.52 -11.24 16.97
CA ILE A 421 11.92 -10.44 15.89
C ILE A 421 11.44 -11.32 14.72
N LEU A 422 12.23 -12.32 14.32
CA LEU A 422 11.84 -13.26 13.27
C LEU A 422 10.62 -14.10 13.68
N GLU A 423 10.55 -14.57 14.92
CA GLU A 423 9.42 -15.32 15.46
C GLU A 423 8.14 -14.47 15.50
N HIS A 424 8.23 -13.19 15.87
CA HIS A 424 7.11 -12.25 15.79
C HIS A 424 6.62 -12.08 14.36
N ILE A 425 7.53 -11.87 13.40
CA ILE A 425 7.19 -11.75 11.98
C ILE A 425 6.53 -13.03 11.47
N GLU A 426 7.07 -14.20 11.80
CA GLU A 426 6.51 -15.49 11.39
C GLU A 426 5.10 -15.71 11.98
N ARG A 427 4.88 -15.35 13.25
CA ARG A 427 3.56 -15.41 13.89
C ARG A 427 2.55 -14.51 13.18
N ALA A 428 2.95 -13.28 12.86
CA ALA A 428 2.10 -12.33 12.11
C ALA A 428 1.82 -12.81 10.67
N MET A 429 2.74 -13.53 10.04
CA MET A 429 2.56 -14.15 8.72
C MET A 429 1.67 -15.40 8.73
N LYS A 430 1.50 -16.08 9.87
CA LYS A 430 0.59 -17.22 9.99
C LYS A 430 -0.87 -16.77 10.09
N THR A 431 -1.12 -15.66 10.76
CA THR A 431 -2.46 -15.09 10.98
C THR A 431 -2.95 -14.27 9.78
N SER A 432 -2.03 -13.74 8.98
CA SER A 432 -2.32 -12.99 7.78
C SER A 432 -1.43 -13.53 6.67
N SER A 433 -1.97 -13.96 5.53
CA SER A 433 -1.20 -14.59 4.42
C SER A 433 -0.24 -13.62 3.69
N LEU A 434 0.30 -12.65 4.42
CA LEU A 434 1.03 -11.48 4.00
C LEU A 434 2.41 -11.84 3.45
N ARG A 435 2.55 -11.64 2.14
CA ARG A 435 3.86 -11.58 1.48
C ARG A 435 4.60 -10.27 1.79
N SER A 436 3.93 -9.24 2.31
CA SER A 436 4.55 -7.97 2.68
C SER A 436 5.52 -8.09 3.86
N LEU A 437 5.17 -8.90 4.87
CA LEU A 437 6.07 -9.18 5.99
C LEU A 437 7.29 -10.02 5.58
N HIS A 438 7.16 -10.84 4.54
CA HIS A 438 8.28 -11.64 4.06
C HIS A 438 9.40 -10.77 3.47
N GLY A 439 9.08 -9.72 2.73
CA GLY A 439 10.16 -8.84 2.27
C GLY A 439 10.67 -7.89 3.38
N LEU A 440 9.88 -7.58 4.41
CA LEU A 440 10.40 -6.93 5.62
C LEU A 440 11.45 -7.82 6.31
N GLN A 441 11.16 -9.12 6.45
CA GLN A 441 12.11 -10.11 6.96
C GLN A 441 13.41 -10.10 6.15
N ASN A 442 13.31 -10.09 4.81
CA ASN A 442 14.48 -10.03 3.92
C ASN A 442 15.28 -8.73 4.10
N ILE A 443 14.61 -7.58 4.24
CA ILE A 443 15.28 -6.29 4.50
C ILE A 443 16.03 -6.35 5.84
N LEU A 444 15.41 -6.84 6.91
CA LEU A 444 16.05 -6.97 8.22
C LEU A 444 17.27 -7.89 8.18
N GLN A 445 17.13 -9.06 7.56
CA GLN A 445 18.25 -9.99 7.41
C GLN A 445 19.41 -9.39 6.62
N GLN A 446 19.12 -8.63 5.55
CA GLN A 446 20.15 -7.92 4.79
C GLN A 446 20.85 -6.84 5.62
N ILE A 447 20.11 -6.12 6.47
CA ILE A 447 20.68 -5.14 7.40
C ILE A 447 21.60 -5.83 8.40
N TRP A 448 21.16 -6.93 9.02
CA TRP A 448 21.99 -7.70 9.96
C TRP A 448 23.24 -8.27 9.31
N VAL A 449 23.16 -8.72 8.06
CA VAL A 449 24.35 -9.13 7.29
C VAL A 449 25.33 -7.99 7.11
N GLN A 450 24.87 -6.75 6.88
CA GLN A 450 25.79 -5.60 6.82
C GLN A 450 26.48 -5.38 8.18
N ASP A 451 25.76 -5.54 9.28
CA ASP A 451 26.32 -5.40 10.63
C ASP A 451 27.37 -6.47 10.93
N ASP A 452 27.10 -7.72 10.57
CA ASP A 452 28.01 -8.84 10.80
C ASP A 452 29.29 -8.72 9.96
N LEU A 453 29.21 -8.07 8.79
CA LEU A 453 30.37 -7.77 7.94
C LEU A 453 31.20 -6.57 8.46
N ALA A 454 30.60 -5.68 9.25
CA ALA A 454 31.25 -4.50 9.80
C ALA A 454 31.97 -4.81 11.13
N VAL A 455 33.03 -5.62 11.06
CA VAL A 455 33.72 -6.15 12.25
C VAL A 455 34.52 -5.07 13.00
N ASP A 456 35.12 -4.11 12.28
CA ASP A 456 36.09 -3.16 12.85
C ASP A 456 35.56 -1.71 12.98
N TYR A 457 34.31 -1.46 12.58
CA TYR A 457 33.72 -0.12 12.63
C TYR A 457 32.19 -0.20 12.69
N GLU A 458 31.55 0.83 13.24
CA GLU A 458 30.11 0.92 13.22
C GLU A 458 29.62 1.54 11.91
N LEU A 459 28.71 0.83 11.22
CA LEU A 459 28.05 1.37 10.05
C LEU A 459 27.12 2.50 10.44
N ASP A 460 27.21 3.59 9.68
CA ASP A 460 26.25 4.67 9.80
C ASP A 460 24.81 4.16 9.60
N TYR A 461 23.93 4.47 10.55
CA TYR A 461 22.57 3.95 10.59
C TYR A 461 21.77 4.29 9.31
N LEU A 462 21.86 5.54 8.84
CA LEU A 462 21.13 5.98 7.64
C LEU A 462 21.72 5.36 6.39
N ASN A 463 23.05 5.38 6.23
CA ASN A 463 23.70 4.78 5.07
C ASN A 463 23.41 3.29 4.96
N ARG A 464 23.33 2.58 6.10
CA ARG A 464 22.96 1.16 6.13
C ARG A 464 21.54 0.93 5.64
N LEU A 465 20.57 1.71 6.14
CA LEU A 465 19.18 1.65 5.67
C LEU A 465 19.09 2.01 4.18
N ASP A 466 19.73 3.10 3.76
CA ASP A 466 19.75 3.57 2.38
C ASP A 466 20.35 2.51 1.45
N ALA A 467 21.48 1.91 1.81
CA ALA A 467 22.15 0.88 1.01
C ALA A 467 21.27 -0.36 0.79
N VAL A 468 20.63 -0.86 1.84
CA VAL A 468 19.75 -2.03 1.74
C VAL A 468 18.46 -1.69 0.99
N ILE A 469 17.77 -0.61 1.37
CA ILE A 469 16.46 -0.27 0.79
C ILE A 469 16.59 0.16 -0.68
N SER A 470 17.60 0.96 -1.04
CA SER A 470 17.83 1.37 -2.44
C SER A 470 18.26 0.24 -3.36
N SER A 471 18.67 -0.93 -2.82
CA SER A 471 18.99 -2.12 -3.62
C SER A 471 17.74 -2.77 -4.26
N TYR A 472 16.55 -2.44 -3.77
CA TYR A 472 15.28 -2.97 -4.30
C TYR A 472 14.91 -2.25 -5.60
N ARG A 473 14.49 -3.03 -6.62
CA ARG A 473 14.09 -2.46 -7.93
C ARG A 473 12.77 -1.71 -7.92
N ILE A 474 11.89 -2.08 -6.99
CA ILE A 474 10.58 -1.46 -6.75
C ILE A 474 10.65 -0.93 -5.33
N MET A 475 10.16 0.30 -5.12
CA MET A 475 10.15 0.91 -3.79
C MET A 475 9.38 0.03 -2.81
N PRO A 476 10.01 -0.44 -1.73
CA PRO A 476 9.30 -1.20 -0.69
C PRO A 476 8.23 -0.33 -0.02
N SER A 477 7.18 -0.95 0.51
CA SER A 477 6.19 -0.28 1.34
C SER A 477 6.40 -0.65 2.80
N PHE A 478 6.33 0.33 3.69
CA PHE A 478 6.54 0.17 5.14
C PHE A 478 5.28 0.47 5.97
N VAL A 479 4.12 0.31 5.35
CA VAL A 479 2.80 0.38 6.00
C VAL A 479 2.50 -0.83 6.86
#